data_AF-A0A0Q9PXS8-F1
#
_entry.id   AF-A0A0Q9PXS8-F1
#
_cell.length_a   1.000
_cell.length_b   1.000
_cell.length_c   1.000
_cell.angle_alpha   90.00
_cell.angle_beta   90.00
_cell.angle_gamma   90.00
#
_symmetry.space_group_name_H-M   'P 1'
#
loop_
_entity.id
_entity.type
_entity.pdbx_description
1 polymer ?
#
loop_
_entity_poly.entity_id
_entity_poly.type
_entity_poly.pdbx_seq_one_letter_code
_entity_poly.pdbx_strand_id
1 'polypeptide(L)'
;MAPDDSSPDSSPDSSPDSSPESTTDEIVAESALQLWSAAQTDFDPFEVDSEDWPATAVPVRDADIAVDTHLEVDDVRASLERLDGVKVVVGREAGTVSVLRVVPQDVEL
;
A
#
# COMPACT_ATOMS: atom_id res chain seq x y z
N MET A 1 -25.16 55.96 1.74
CA MET A 1 -25.74 54.74 1.15
C MET A 1 -24.82 54.36 -0.01
N ALA A 2 -23.88 53.41 0.02
CA ALA A 2 -23.28 52.51 1.03
C ALA A 2 -21.73 52.72 1.00
N PRO A 3 -20.89 52.02 1.81
CA PRO A 3 -20.48 50.61 1.56
C PRO A 3 -20.51 49.76 2.87
N ASP A 4 -20.98 48.52 2.89
CA ASP A 4 -20.31 47.25 2.53
C ASP A 4 -18.85 47.13 3.00
N ASP A 5 -18.62 46.46 4.13
CA ASP A 5 -17.30 45.92 4.50
C ASP A 5 -17.47 44.56 5.20
N SER A 6 -17.50 43.56 4.33
CA SER A 6 -17.14 42.15 4.53
C SER A 6 -16.45 41.78 5.85
N SER A 7 -17.09 40.89 6.61
CA SER A 7 -16.35 39.82 7.31
C SER A 7 -16.66 38.52 6.58
N PRO A 8 -15.66 37.66 6.36
CA PRO A 8 -15.49 36.59 7.34
C PRO A 8 -14.05 36.29 7.75
N ASP A 9 -13.91 36.12 9.05
CA ASP A 9 -13.02 35.19 9.73
C ASP A 9 -13.01 33.83 9.02
N SER A 10 -11.85 33.40 8.54
CA SER A 10 -11.59 31.99 8.21
C SER A 10 -10.08 31.79 8.26
N SER A 11 -9.62 31.36 9.42
CA SER A 11 -8.31 30.77 9.66
C SER A 11 -7.91 29.84 8.51
N PRO A 12 -6.70 29.96 7.93
CA PRO A 12 -6.15 28.86 7.16
C PRO A 12 -5.69 27.78 8.16
N ASP A 13 -6.64 26.97 8.63
CA ASP A 13 -6.32 25.65 9.20
C ASP A 13 -6.38 24.64 8.06
N SER A 14 -5.20 24.34 7.49
CA SER A 14 -4.97 23.13 6.70
C SER A 14 -3.49 22.82 6.82
N SER A 15 -3.18 22.07 7.87
CA SER A 15 -1.90 21.38 8.04
C SER A 15 -1.78 20.23 7.02
N PRO A 16 -0.64 19.55 7.02
CA PRO A 16 0.39 19.57 5.99
C PRO A 16 0.03 18.83 4.69
N ASP A 17 0.73 19.18 3.61
CA ASP A 17 0.83 18.48 2.34
C ASP A 17 1.35 17.04 2.56
N SER A 18 0.47 16.12 2.95
CA SER A 18 0.67 14.70 2.77
C SER A 18 -0.01 14.35 1.46
N SER A 19 0.76 14.31 0.38
CA SER A 19 0.26 13.90 -0.93
C SER A 19 -0.53 12.58 -0.78
N PRO A 20 -1.82 12.53 -1.13
CA PRO A 20 -2.66 11.35 -0.89
C PRO A 20 -2.08 10.08 -1.53
N GLU A 21 -1.28 10.24 -2.58
CA GLU A 21 -0.60 9.16 -3.29
C GLU A 21 0.47 8.43 -2.47
N SER A 22 1.18 9.12 -1.56
CA SER A 22 2.15 8.48 -0.65
C SER A 22 1.44 7.73 0.47
N THR A 23 0.25 8.20 0.88
CA THR A 23 -0.61 7.49 1.83
C THR A 23 -1.18 6.22 1.21
N THR A 24 -1.64 6.27 -0.05
CA THR A 24 -2.17 5.09 -0.76
C THR A 24 -1.12 3.99 -0.89
N ASP A 25 0.12 4.32 -1.27
CA ASP A 25 1.20 3.34 -1.40
C ASP A 25 1.50 2.63 -0.08
N GLU A 26 1.50 3.38 1.02
CA GLU A 26 1.77 2.83 2.34
C GLU A 26 0.65 1.87 2.77
N ILE A 27 -0.60 2.27 2.59
CA ILE A 27 -1.79 1.45 2.85
C ILE A 27 -1.76 0.16 2.00
N VAL A 28 -1.48 0.28 0.69
CA VAL A 28 -1.39 -0.87 -0.22
C VAL A 28 -0.25 -1.81 0.20
N ALA A 29 0.90 -1.28 0.59
CA ALA A 29 2.02 -2.08 1.05
C ALA A 29 1.71 -2.84 2.35
N GLU A 30 1.09 -2.17 3.32
CA GLU A 30 0.70 -2.78 4.60
C GLU A 30 -0.36 -3.86 4.41
N SER A 31 -1.44 -3.59 3.67
CA SER A 31 -2.47 -4.59 3.36
C SER A 31 -1.91 -5.74 2.53
N ALA A 32 -1.02 -5.48 1.57
CA ALA A 32 -0.37 -6.55 0.82
C ALA A 32 0.46 -7.47 1.73
N LEU A 33 1.20 -6.91 2.69
CA LEU A 33 1.96 -7.69 3.67
C LEU A 33 1.03 -8.53 4.57
N GLN A 34 -0.03 -7.92 5.09
CA GLN A 34 -0.99 -8.61 5.97
C GLN A 34 -1.73 -9.74 5.26
N LEU A 35 -2.18 -9.51 4.02
CA LEU A 35 -2.84 -10.54 3.23
C LEU A 35 -1.85 -11.64 2.82
N TRP A 36 -0.61 -11.27 2.50
CA TRP A 36 0.42 -12.24 2.12
C TRP A 36 0.82 -13.12 3.30
N SER A 37 1.00 -12.56 4.49
CA SER A 37 1.26 -13.32 5.71
C SER A 37 0.08 -14.20 6.09
N ALA A 38 -1.15 -13.67 6.04
CA ALA A 38 -2.36 -14.42 6.32
C ALA A 38 -2.59 -15.59 5.33
N ALA A 39 -2.12 -15.45 4.09
CA ALA A 39 -2.19 -16.52 3.10
C ALA A 39 -1.17 -17.65 3.37
N GLN A 40 -0.14 -17.40 4.18
CA GLN A 40 0.81 -18.42 4.60
C GLN A 40 0.32 -19.08 5.90
N THR A 41 0.33 -20.41 5.95
CA THR A 41 -0.03 -21.14 7.17
C THR A 41 1.17 -21.18 8.12
N ASP A 42 0.98 -20.75 9.39
CA ASP A 42 2.01 -20.80 10.44
C ASP A 42 3.24 -19.92 10.16
N PHE A 43 3.04 -18.78 9.50
CA PHE A 43 4.12 -17.84 9.18
C PHE A 43 3.72 -16.43 9.60
N ASP A 44 4.52 -15.83 10.47
CA ASP A 44 4.41 -14.42 10.86
C ASP A 44 5.66 -13.66 10.40
N PRO A 45 5.54 -12.66 9.51
CA PRO A 45 6.67 -11.93 8.94
C PRO A 45 7.39 -11.04 9.97
N PHE A 46 6.82 -10.83 11.16
CA PHE A 46 7.44 -10.11 12.26
C PHE A 46 8.13 -11.04 13.26
N GLU A 47 7.81 -12.34 13.25
CA GLU A 47 8.49 -13.35 14.08
C GLU A 47 9.57 -14.13 13.33
N VAL A 48 9.53 -14.15 11.98
CA VAL A 48 10.46 -14.90 11.12
C VAL A 48 11.40 -13.98 10.35
N ASP A 49 12.70 -14.25 10.45
CA ASP A 49 13.74 -13.54 9.69
C ASP A 49 13.49 -13.61 8.18
N SER A 50 13.83 -12.52 7.48
CA SER A 50 13.63 -12.36 6.05
C SER A 50 14.30 -13.45 5.19
N GLU A 51 15.40 -14.03 5.69
CA GLU A 51 16.13 -15.12 5.04
C GLU A 51 15.34 -16.45 5.03
N ASP A 52 14.43 -16.63 5.99
CA ASP A 52 13.60 -17.81 6.18
C ASP A 52 12.18 -17.65 5.58
N TRP A 53 11.92 -16.53 4.89
CA TRP A 53 10.64 -16.30 4.24
C TRP A 53 10.41 -17.32 3.10
N PRO A 54 9.18 -17.81 2.93
CA PRO A 54 8.88 -18.85 1.96
C PRO A 54 9.16 -18.39 0.52
N ALA A 55 10.04 -19.12 -0.17
CA ALA A 55 10.37 -18.87 -1.58
C ALA A 55 9.19 -19.11 -2.53
N THR A 56 8.22 -19.93 -2.13
CA THR A 56 6.98 -20.21 -2.86
C THR A 56 5.80 -19.84 -1.97
N ALA A 57 5.47 -18.55 -1.95
CA ALA A 57 4.35 -18.04 -1.19
C ALA A 57 3.07 -18.01 -2.02
N VAL A 58 1.93 -18.11 -1.36
CA VAL A 58 0.63 -17.90 -2.00
C VAL A 58 0.56 -16.46 -2.52
N PRO A 59 0.35 -16.24 -3.83
CA PRO A 59 0.29 -14.90 -4.39
C PRO A 59 -1.01 -14.21 -4.00
N VAL A 60 -0.92 -12.93 -3.61
CA VAL A 60 -2.09 -12.10 -3.27
C VAL A 60 -2.48 -11.25 -4.46
N ARG A 61 -3.74 -11.27 -4.88
CA ARG A 61 -4.18 -10.54 -6.07
C ARG A 61 -4.48 -9.08 -5.77
N ASP A 62 -4.33 -8.22 -6.78
CA ASP A 62 -4.74 -6.81 -6.70
C ASP A 62 -6.20 -6.63 -6.23
N ALA A 63 -7.09 -7.54 -6.63
CA ALA A 63 -8.49 -7.54 -6.21
C ALA A 63 -8.68 -7.78 -4.70
N ASP A 64 -7.89 -8.66 -4.08
CA ASP A 64 -7.99 -8.94 -2.64
C ASP A 64 -7.52 -7.73 -1.83
N ILE A 65 -6.44 -7.08 -2.28
CA ILE A 65 -5.92 -5.85 -1.66
C ILE A 65 -6.92 -4.71 -1.83
N ALA A 66 -7.55 -4.57 -3.00
CA ALA A 66 -8.58 -3.56 -3.23
C ALA A 66 -9.80 -3.75 -2.33
N VAL A 67 -10.21 -5.01 -2.09
CA VAL A 67 -11.31 -5.33 -1.17
C VAL A 67 -10.95 -4.96 0.27
N ASP A 68 -9.73 -5.29 0.71
CA ASP A 68 -9.26 -4.99 2.07
C ASP A 68 -9.14 -3.48 2.33
N THR A 69 -8.48 -2.77 1.41
CA THR A 69 -8.21 -1.33 1.50
C THR A 69 -9.39 -0.43 1.12
N HIS A 70 -10.44 -1.01 0.51
CA HIS A 70 -11.57 -0.28 -0.09
C HIS A 70 -11.15 0.71 -1.20
N LEU A 71 -10.02 0.46 -1.84
CA LEU A 71 -9.50 1.26 -2.96
C LEU A 71 -9.96 0.69 -4.31
N GLU A 72 -9.86 1.51 -5.36
CA GLU A 72 -10.08 1.00 -6.72
C GLU A 72 -8.91 0.11 -7.15
N VAL A 73 -9.22 -0.97 -7.88
CA VAL A 73 -8.22 -1.92 -8.37
C VAL A 73 -7.15 -1.23 -9.23
N ASP A 74 -7.51 -0.19 -9.97
CA ASP A 74 -6.57 0.57 -10.81
C ASP A 74 -5.57 1.37 -9.95
N ASP A 75 -6.03 1.99 -8.86
CA ASP A 75 -5.17 2.67 -7.89
C ASP A 75 -4.24 1.69 -7.18
N VAL A 76 -4.78 0.54 -6.75
CA VAL A 76 -3.97 -0.53 -6.14
C VAL A 76 -2.91 -1.03 -7.10
N ARG A 77 -3.25 -1.23 -8.39
CA ARG A 77 -2.27 -1.62 -9.41
C ARG A 77 -1.21 -0.56 -9.59
N ALA A 78 -1.59 0.71 -9.75
CA ALA A 78 -0.63 1.80 -9.90
C ALA A 78 0.31 1.92 -8.69
N SER A 79 -0.20 1.70 -7.47
CA SER A 79 0.62 1.63 -6.25
C SER A 79 1.52 0.39 -6.22
N LEU A 80 1.01 -0.79 -6.54
CA LEU A 80 1.79 -2.03 -6.63
C LEU A 80 2.92 -1.93 -7.67
N GLU A 81 2.68 -1.24 -8.79
CA GLU A 81 3.71 -0.98 -9.81
C GLU A 81 4.82 -0.04 -9.28
N ARG A 82 4.48 0.95 -8.45
CA ARG A 82 5.46 1.84 -7.80
C ARG A 82 6.26 1.13 -6.71
N LEU A 83 5.62 0.21 -6.00
CA LEU A 83 6.22 -0.53 -4.89
C LEU A 83 7.01 -1.77 -5.33
N ASP A 84 6.89 -2.16 -6.59
CA ASP A 84 7.59 -3.30 -7.18
C ASP A 84 9.11 -3.11 -7.09
N GLY A 85 9.79 -4.10 -6.50
CA GLY A 85 11.21 -4.09 -6.23
C GLY A 85 11.65 -3.24 -5.03
N VAL A 86 10.73 -2.49 -4.39
CA VAL A 86 11.03 -1.65 -3.22
C VAL A 86 10.45 -2.25 -1.95
N LYS A 87 9.13 -2.44 -1.90
CA LYS A 87 8.42 -3.04 -0.75
C LYS A 87 7.80 -4.39 -1.10
N VAL A 88 7.48 -4.65 -2.36
CA VAL A 88 6.89 -5.91 -2.82
C VAL A 88 7.50 -6.33 -4.15
N VAL A 89 7.29 -7.59 -4.56
CA VAL A 89 7.57 -8.05 -5.93
C VAL A 89 6.26 -8.52 -6.52
N VAL A 90 5.91 -7.95 -7.67
CA VAL A 90 4.64 -8.24 -8.33
C VAL A 90 4.84 -9.10 -9.57
N GLY A 91 3.93 -10.06 -9.73
CA GLY A 91 3.77 -10.87 -10.92
C GLY A 91 2.60 -10.35 -11.73
N ARG A 92 2.74 -10.37 -13.06
CA ARG A 92 1.64 -10.07 -13.98
C ARG A 92 1.29 -11.33 -14.74
N GLU A 93 0.05 -11.80 -14.61
CA GLU A 93 -0.44 -12.97 -15.33
C GLU A 93 -1.83 -12.66 -15.90
N ALA A 94 -1.99 -12.85 -17.21
CA ALA A 94 -3.27 -12.67 -17.92
C ALA A 94 -4.01 -11.33 -17.65
N GLY A 95 -3.27 -10.25 -17.32
CA GLY A 95 -3.84 -8.94 -16.99
C GLY A 95 -4.18 -8.72 -15.52
N THR A 96 -3.87 -9.67 -14.64
CA THR A 96 -3.95 -9.54 -13.19
C THR A 96 -2.56 -9.27 -12.62
N VAL A 97 -2.47 -8.32 -11.68
CA VAL A 97 -1.29 -8.07 -10.87
C VAL A 97 -1.45 -8.84 -9.57
N SER A 98 -0.39 -9.53 -9.14
CA SER A 98 -0.39 -10.25 -7.87
C SER A 98 0.94 -10.07 -7.16
N VAL A 99 0.90 -9.86 -5.86
CA VAL A 99 2.10 -9.82 -5.02
C VAL A 99 2.63 -11.24 -4.86
N LEU A 100 3.81 -11.51 -5.41
CA LEU A 100 4.48 -12.81 -5.35
C LEU A 100 5.28 -12.98 -4.06
N ARG A 101 5.93 -11.91 -3.62
CA ARG A 101 6.66 -11.84 -2.35
C ARG A 101 6.72 -10.41 -1.84
N VAL A 102 6.92 -10.25 -0.55
CA VAL A 102 7.19 -8.95 0.07
C VAL A 102 8.70 -8.76 0.19
N VAL A 103 9.17 -7.52 0.07
CA VAL A 103 10.56 -7.14 0.31
C VAL A 103 10.65 -6.64 1.76
N PRO A 104 11.39 -7.34 2.63
CA PRO A 104 11.58 -6.90 4.01
C PRO A 104 12.35 -5.58 4.03
N GLN A 105 11.93 -4.63 4.86
CA GLN A 105 12.60 -3.33 4.99
C GLN A 105 13.87 -3.39 5.84
N ASP A 106 14.17 -4.54 6.46
CA ASP A 106 15.38 -4.76 7.24
C ASP A 106 16.50 -5.25 6.32
N VAL A 107 17.11 -4.31 5.58
CA VAL A 107 18.51 -4.43 5.16
C VAL A 107 19.10 -3.01 5.18
N GLU A 108 19.77 -2.66 6.28
CA GLU A 108 20.85 -1.67 6.17
C GLU A 108 21.87 -2.25 5.18
N LEU A 109 21.98 -1.65 3.98
CA LEU A 109 23.02 -1.97 2.98
C LEU A 109 24.42 -1.59 3.48
#